data_AF-A0AAN9E2P8-F1
#
_entry.id   AF-A0AAN9E2P8-F1
#
_cell.length_a   1.000
_cell.length_b   1.000
_cell.length_c   1.000
_cell.angle_alpha   90.00
_cell.angle_beta   90.00
_cell.angle_gamma   90.00
#
_symmetry.space_group_name_H-M   'P 1'
#
loop_
_entity.id
_entity.type
_entity.pdbx_description
1 polymer ?
#
loop_
_entity_poly.entity_id
_entity_poly.type
_entity_poly.pdbx_seq_one_letter_code
_entity_poly.pdbx_strand_id
1 'polypeptide(L)'
;MNLMGAILLLINMMGSFETNAVLLFASRGSTEWVEENKEILASRAVAYLNVDCAVGGPGFHVLATPQLDELIIKATQQVTDLDNSSQSIYESWTGSGSSPLIGRLGGGGSDYAAFVQHMGIPAADIAFGGAASVWELIALWLADEEFLPFDYLSYAKELEEIEASKGWTTWKKDHLKVREINDRLMMAERAFTDRDGLFGMSWYKHLIYGPSKHNDYGSQSFPGIDDAVKLAKTLHNAESWHRVQHEVWRDSRVIRQASLVLFGQLT
;
A
#
# COMPACT_ATOMS: atom_id res chain seq x y z
N MET A 1 25.84 -3.66 -12.52
CA MET A 1 24.82 -2.73 -13.05
C MET A 1 23.54 -3.54 -13.12
N ASN A 2 22.75 -3.53 -12.04
CA ASN A 2 21.62 -4.46 -11.91
C ASN A 2 20.51 -4.02 -12.87
N LEU A 3 20.17 -4.91 -13.81
CA LEU A 3 19.15 -4.72 -14.84
C LEU A 3 17.74 -5.03 -14.30
N MET A 4 17.45 -4.68 -13.03
CA MET A 4 16.07 -4.53 -12.58
C MET A 4 15.52 -3.31 -13.31
N GLY A 5 14.70 -3.55 -14.34
CA GLY A 5 14.05 -2.50 -15.13
C GLY A 5 13.48 -1.44 -14.20
N ALA A 6 13.97 -0.20 -14.34
CA ALA A 6 13.82 0.89 -13.39
C ALA A 6 12.50 0.85 -12.63
N ILE A 7 12.62 0.39 -11.37
CA ILE A 7 11.60 0.46 -10.32
C ILE A 7 11.26 1.94 -10.15
N LEU A 8 9.99 2.28 -10.36
CA LEU A 8 9.50 3.63 -10.08
C LEU A 8 9.01 3.65 -8.64
N LEU A 9 9.88 4.13 -7.75
CA LEU A 9 9.52 4.54 -6.39
C LEU A 9 9.14 6.01 -6.43
N LEU A 10 7.97 6.33 -5.88
CA LEU A 10 7.46 7.69 -5.84
C LEU A 10 7.51 8.20 -4.42
N ILE A 11 8.03 9.42 -4.30
CA ILE A 11 8.57 9.95 -3.06
C ILE A 11 8.09 11.38 -2.93
N ASN A 12 7.35 11.66 -1.86
CA ASN A 12 7.04 13.01 -1.44
C ASN A 12 7.70 13.31 -0.10
N MET A 13 8.67 14.23 -0.09
CA MET A 13 9.29 14.75 1.12
C MET A 13 9.38 16.27 1.01
N MET A 14 8.90 17.00 2.03
CA MET A 14 9.20 18.42 2.18
C MET A 14 10.69 18.61 2.53
N GLY A 15 11.54 18.58 1.50
CA GLY A 15 12.93 19.00 1.55
C GLY A 15 13.99 17.91 1.28
N SER A 16 14.44 17.81 0.01
CA SER A 16 15.76 17.29 -0.42
C SER A 16 15.96 15.76 -0.34
N PHE A 17 16.75 15.01 -1.14
CA PHE A 17 17.41 15.07 -2.47
C PHE A 17 17.64 13.60 -2.92
N GLU A 18 17.73 13.37 -4.23
CA GLU A 18 18.28 12.15 -4.90
C GLU A 18 17.54 10.80 -4.78
N THR A 19 16.74 10.49 -5.81
CA THR A 19 16.58 9.19 -6.54
C THR A 19 15.19 9.15 -7.18
N ASN A 20 15.06 9.27 -8.52
CA ASN A 20 13.80 9.17 -9.30
C ASN A 20 12.50 9.67 -8.62
N ALA A 21 12.60 10.69 -7.77
CA ALA A 21 11.56 11.15 -6.88
C ALA A 21 10.81 12.27 -7.57
N VAL A 22 9.51 12.08 -7.79
CA VAL A 22 8.62 13.15 -8.22
C VAL A 22 8.02 13.79 -6.98
N LEU A 23 8.47 15.01 -6.67
CA LEU A 23 7.86 15.89 -5.68
C LEU A 23 6.43 16.25 -6.12
N LEU A 24 5.43 15.88 -5.32
CA LEU A 24 4.03 16.22 -5.56
C LEU A 24 3.57 17.24 -4.51
N PHE A 25 3.09 18.38 -4.98
CA PHE A 25 2.56 19.43 -4.11
C PHE A 25 1.03 19.40 -4.12
N ALA A 26 0.43 19.22 -2.93
CA ALA A 26 -1.00 19.27 -2.63
C ALA A 26 -1.88 18.21 -3.32
N SER A 27 -2.95 17.78 -2.64
CA SER A 27 -3.83 16.66 -3.04
C SER A 27 -4.43 16.80 -4.45
N ARG A 28 -4.57 18.03 -4.97
CA ARG A 28 -4.96 18.27 -6.37
C ARG A 28 -3.83 18.04 -7.36
N GLY A 29 -2.61 18.48 -7.04
CA GLY A 29 -1.44 18.26 -7.89
C GLY A 29 -1.03 16.79 -7.97
N SER A 30 -1.09 16.06 -6.84
CA SER A 30 -0.86 14.61 -6.84
C SER A 30 -1.92 13.86 -7.64
N THR A 31 -3.20 14.25 -7.52
CA THR A 31 -4.29 13.66 -8.32
C THR A 31 -4.08 13.91 -9.81
N GLU A 32 -3.89 15.17 -10.23
CA GLU A 32 -3.70 15.51 -11.65
C GLU A 32 -2.47 14.81 -12.25
N TRP A 33 -1.36 14.76 -11.51
CA TRP A 33 -0.16 14.07 -11.95
C TRP A 33 -0.37 12.56 -12.09
N VAL A 34 -1.04 11.92 -11.12
CA VAL A 34 -1.42 10.50 -11.23
C VAL A 34 -2.31 10.29 -12.45
N GLU A 35 -3.22 11.24 -12.73
CA GLU A 35 -4.11 11.14 -13.86
C GLU A 35 -3.43 11.28 -15.22
N GLU A 36 -2.40 12.12 -15.30
CA GLU A 36 -1.56 12.29 -16.49
C GLU A 36 -0.64 11.08 -16.71
N ASN A 37 -0.18 10.41 -15.63
CA ASN A 37 0.84 9.37 -15.69
C ASN A 37 0.28 7.94 -15.51
N LYS A 38 -1.04 7.72 -15.64
CA LYS A 38 -1.71 6.43 -15.34
C LYS A 38 -1.04 5.22 -15.99
N GLU A 39 -0.62 5.31 -17.25
CA GLU A 39 -0.05 4.18 -18.00
C GLU A 39 1.31 3.74 -17.42
N ILE A 40 2.18 4.71 -17.11
CA ILE A 40 3.49 4.46 -16.51
C ILE A 40 3.31 3.93 -15.08
N LEU A 41 2.40 4.53 -14.32
CA LEU A 41 2.11 4.12 -12.94
C LEU A 41 1.52 2.71 -12.86
N ALA A 42 0.59 2.39 -13.76
CA ALA A 42 -0.02 1.07 -13.82
C ALA A 42 1.02 -0.04 -14.07
N SER A 43 2.03 0.24 -14.90
CA SER A 43 3.02 -0.76 -15.32
C SER A 43 4.31 -0.79 -14.48
N ARG A 44 4.66 0.28 -13.76
CA ARG A 44 6.02 0.42 -13.18
C ARG A 44 6.07 0.82 -11.71
N ALA A 45 5.00 1.38 -11.14
CA ALA A 45 5.06 1.87 -9.76
C ALA A 45 5.05 0.70 -8.76
N VAL A 46 6.09 0.58 -7.95
CA VAL A 46 6.18 -0.47 -6.92
C VAL A 46 5.38 -0.07 -5.68
N ALA A 47 5.68 1.11 -5.15
CA ALA A 47 5.01 1.69 -4.01
C ALA A 47 5.10 3.23 -4.05
N TYR A 48 4.18 3.89 -3.34
CA TYR A 48 4.21 5.32 -3.04
C TYR A 48 4.53 5.54 -1.56
N LEU A 49 5.59 6.29 -1.26
CA LEU A 49 5.98 6.60 0.11
C LEU A 49 5.80 8.09 0.38
N ASN A 50 4.86 8.41 1.27
CA ASN A 50 4.53 9.77 1.67
C ASN A 50 5.15 10.12 3.02
N VAL A 51 5.69 11.33 3.13
CA VAL A 51 6.08 11.95 4.41
C VAL A 51 5.49 13.35 4.46
N ASP A 52 4.31 13.48 5.05
CA ASP A 52 3.57 14.76 5.10
C ASP A 52 4.18 15.72 6.15
N CYS A 53 4.46 15.21 7.35
CA CYS A 53 5.08 15.96 8.46
C CYS A 53 6.20 15.17 9.12
N ALA A 54 7.45 15.41 8.68
CA ALA A 54 8.63 14.80 9.30
C ALA A 54 8.90 15.32 10.73
N VAL A 55 8.41 16.52 11.07
CA VAL A 55 8.64 17.18 12.37
C VAL A 55 7.35 17.88 12.82
N GLY A 56 6.64 17.33 13.82
CA GLY A 56 5.38 17.94 14.28
C GLY A 56 4.96 17.64 15.72
N GLY A 57 5.76 16.91 16.49
CA GLY A 57 5.39 16.45 17.84
C GLY A 57 6.07 15.13 18.20
N PRO A 58 5.99 14.70 19.47
CA PRO A 58 6.55 13.44 19.93
C PRO A 58 5.73 12.25 19.41
N GLY A 59 6.41 11.13 19.13
CA GLY A 59 5.80 9.88 18.70
C GLY A 59 6.04 9.53 17.23
N PHE A 60 5.70 8.30 16.87
CA PHE A 60 5.82 7.77 15.51
C PHE A 60 4.43 7.36 15.03
N HIS A 61 4.00 7.88 13.87
CA HIS A 61 2.71 7.58 13.29
C HIS A 61 2.88 7.06 11.88
N VAL A 62 2.15 5.99 11.56
CA VAL A 62 2.21 5.38 10.24
C VAL A 62 0.84 4.86 9.82
N LEU A 63 0.50 5.13 8.56
CA LEU A 63 -0.59 4.52 7.83
C LEU A 63 -0.01 3.77 6.63
N ALA A 64 -0.45 2.54 6.36
CA ALA A 64 0.08 1.79 5.23
C ALA A 64 -0.92 0.79 4.64
N THR A 65 -0.61 0.32 3.45
CA THR A 65 -1.22 -0.89 2.87
C THR A 65 -0.62 -2.13 3.56
N PRO A 66 -1.39 -3.21 3.83
CA PRO A 66 -0.98 -4.32 4.71
C PRO A 66 0.35 -5.00 4.39
N GLN A 67 0.67 -5.13 3.11
CA GLN A 67 1.91 -5.75 2.64
C GLN A 67 3.19 -5.00 3.04
N LEU A 68 3.09 -3.75 3.48
CA LEU A 68 4.24 -2.96 3.97
C LEU A 68 4.42 -3.04 5.49
N ASP A 69 3.49 -3.67 6.21
CA ASP A 69 3.47 -3.66 7.69
C ASP A 69 4.75 -4.24 8.29
N GLU A 70 5.15 -5.45 7.87
CA GLU A 70 6.39 -6.07 8.35
C GLU A 70 7.63 -5.25 7.99
N LEU A 71 7.65 -4.66 6.78
CA LEU A 71 8.76 -3.86 6.30
C LEU A 71 8.96 -2.62 7.17
N ILE A 72 7.86 -1.93 7.50
CA ILE A 72 7.84 -0.77 8.39
C ILE A 72 8.31 -1.17 9.79
N ILE A 73 7.79 -2.28 10.34
CA ILE A 73 8.20 -2.77 11.66
C ILE A 73 9.70 -3.05 11.69
N LYS A 74 10.24 -3.78 10.70
CA LYS A 74 11.68 -4.08 10.59
C LYS A 74 12.50 -2.79 10.47
N ALA A 75 12.04 -1.80 9.72
CA ALA A 75 12.74 -0.52 9.58
C ALA A 75 12.77 0.24 10.92
N THR A 76 11.64 0.33 11.62
CA THR A 76 11.57 1.02 12.92
C THR A 76 12.41 0.37 14.03
N GLN A 77 12.71 -0.93 13.91
CA GLN A 77 13.62 -1.64 14.83
C GLN A 77 15.09 -1.31 14.58
N GLN A 78 15.45 -0.93 13.35
CA GLN A 78 16.84 -0.61 12.98
C GLN A 78 17.17 0.88 13.14
N VAL A 79 16.16 1.74 13.17
CA VAL A 79 16.35 3.19 13.33
C VAL A 79 16.29 3.54 14.82
N THR A 80 17.35 4.18 15.31
CA THR A 80 17.43 4.74 16.66
C THR A 80 16.48 5.92 16.82
N ASP A 81 15.80 6.02 17.96
CA ASP A 81 14.97 7.19 18.28
C ASP A 81 15.87 8.41 18.57
N LEU A 82 15.61 9.52 17.88
CA LEU A 82 16.33 10.77 18.07
C LEU A 82 16.01 11.42 19.42
N ASP A 83 14.79 11.22 19.93
CA ASP A 83 14.38 11.74 21.24
C ASP A 83 14.93 10.89 22.39
N ASN A 84 15.23 9.61 22.13
CA ASN A 84 15.84 8.70 23.09
C ASN A 84 16.80 7.70 22.42
N SER A 85 18.08 8.11 22.32
CA SER A 85 19.14 7.29 21.72
C SER A 85 19.42 5.91 22.36
N SER A 86 18.80 5.60 23.51
CA SER A 86 18.95 4.30 24.17
C SER A 86 18.04 3.20 23.60
N GLN A 87 17.14 3.56 22.69
CA GLN A 87 16.13 2.65 22.14
C GLN A 87 15.87 2.95 20.65
N SER A 88 15.26 1.99 19.97
CA SER A 88 14.76 2.12 18.61
C SER A 88 13.44 2.90 18.55
N ILE A 89 13.06 3.37 17.36
CA ILE A 89 11.73 3.94 17.14
C ILE A 89 10.65 2.90 17.49
N TYR A 90 10.87 1.63 17.17
CA TYR A 90 9.93 0.56 17.51
C TYR A 90 9.71 0.42 19.02
N GLU A 91 10.78 0.42 19.82
CA GLU A 91 10.68 0.35 21.29
C GLU A 91 9.99 1.58 21.87
N SER A 92 10.25 2.75 21.32
CA SER A 92 9.60 4.01 21.71
C SER A 92 8.10 4.00 21.37
N TRP A 93 7.76 3.48 20.19
CA TRP A 93 6.41 3.37 19.68
C TRP A 93 5.58 2.39 20.52
N THR A 94 6.15 1.23 20.86
CA THR A 94 5.48 0.15 21.62
C THR A 94 5.55 0.29 23.14
N GLY A 95 6.56 1.01 23.65
CA GLY A 95 6.79 1.23 25.09
C GLY A 95 5.71 2.07 25.78
N SER A 96 4.84 2.73 25.00
CA SER A 96 3.67 3.47 25.50
C SER A 96 2.53 2.58 26.01
N GLY A 97 2.67 1.25 25.97
CA GLY A 97 1.63 0.29 26.38
C GLY A 97 0.53 0.06 25.34
N SER A 98 0.71 0.61 24.14
CA SER A 98 -0.12 0.33 22.97
C SER A 98 0.66 -0.56 21.99
N SER A 99 0.00 -1.61 21.46
CA SER A 99 0.56 -2.35 20.34
C SER A 99 0.78 -1.38 19.17
N PRO A 100 1.86 -1.55 18.39
CA PRO A 100 2.12 -0.68 17.25
C PRO A 100 0.99 -0.85 16.24
N LEU A 101 0.06 0.09 16.20
CA LEU A 101 -1.09 0.03 15.29
C LEU A 101 -0.75 0.80 14.03
N ILE A 102 -0.37 0.07 12.98
CA ILE A 102 -0.30 0.64 11.63
C ILE A 102 -1.73 0.86 11.15
N GLY A 103 -2.11 2.13 10.99
CA GLY A 103 -3.41 2.47 10.44
C GLY A 103 -3.50 2.15 8.95
N ARG A 104 -4.70 2.12 8.39
CA ARG A 104 -4.91 1.84 6.96
C ARG A 104 -5.11 3.13 6.18
N LEU A 105 -4.58 3.19 4.96
CA LEU A 105 -4.74 4.29 3.99
C LEU A 105 -6.11 4.29 3.32
N GLY A 106 -7.18 4.31 4.11
CA GLY A 106 -8.54 4.41 3.58
C GLY A 106 -9.03 5.85 3.40
N GLY A 107 -8.38 6.84 4.01
CA GLY A 107 -8.78 8.25 3.87
C GLY A 107 -8.41 8.85 2.50
N GLY A 108 -9.10 9.92 2.12
CA GLY A 108 -8.79 10.75 0.95
C GLY A 108 -7.97 12.00 1.27
N GLY A 109 -7.47 12.13 2.50
CA GLY A 109 -7.00 13.41 3.07
C GLY A 109 -5.56 13.82 2.75
N SER A 110 -4.77 12.99 2.07
CA SER A 110 -3.37 13.30 1.70
C SER A 110 -3.04 12.74 0.30
N ASP A 111 -1.84 13.03 -0.20
CA ASP A 111 -1.41 12.74 -1.57
C ASP A 111 -1.43 11.25 -1.93
N TYR A 112 -1.32 10.36 -0.93
CA TYR A 112 -1.39 8.91 -1.13
C TYR A 112 -2.73 8.42 -1.71
N ALA A 113 -3.82 9.21 -1.58
CA ALA A 113 -5.15 8.79 -1.98
C ALA A 113 -5.23 8.45 -3.47
N ALA A 114 -4.60 9.24 -4.34
CA ALA A 114 -4.60 8.97 -5.78
C ALA A 114 -3.83 7.68 -6.12
N PHE A 115 -2.80 7.35 -5.36
CA PHE A 115 -2.01 6.13 -5.55
C PHE A 115 -2.77 4.89 -5.12
N VAL A 116 -3.28 4.88 -3.88
CA VAL A 116 -3.96 3.70 -3.32
C VAL A 116 -5.40 3.60 -3.83
N GLN A 117 -6.19 4.66 -3.65
CA GLN A 117 -7.63 4.59 -3.87
C GLN A 117 -8.01 4.62 -5.35
N HIS A 118 -7.24 5.32 -6.20
CA HIS A 118 -7.55 5.43 -7.64
C HIS A 118 -6.78 4.43 -8.52
N MET A 119 -5.53 4.10 -8.14
CA MET A 119 -4.64 3.25 -8.94
C MET A 119 -4.33 1.88 -8.32
N GLY A 120 -4.59 1.68 -7.03
CA GLY A 120 -4.26 0.43 -6.32
C GLY A 120 -2.76 0.20 -6.15
N ILE A 121 -1.98 1.28 -6.03
CA ILE A 121 -0.54 1.22 -5.78
C ILE A 121 -0.31 1.07 -4.28
N PRO A 122 0.50 0.10 -3.82
CA PRO A 122 0.90 -0.01 -2.41
C PRO A 122 1.45 1.31 -1.91
N ALA A 123 1.12 1.71 -0.67
CA ALA A 123 1.61 2.98 -0.16
C ALA A 123 1.78 2.98 1.36
N ALA A 124 2.62 3.92 1.81
CA ALA A 124 2.76 4.26 3.22
C ALA A 124 2.75 5.78 3.37
N ASP A 125 2.20 6.24 4.49
CA ASP A 125 2.24 7.61 4.96
C ASP A 125 2.85 7.61 6.37
N ILE A 126 4.04 8.21 6.49
CA ILE A 126 4.88 8.16 7.68
C ILE A 126 5.05 9.58 8.21
N ALA A 127 4.79 9.78 9.50
CA ALA A 127 4.90 11.09 10.13
C ALA A 127 5.52 10.99 11.54
N PHE A 128 6.16 12.09 11.95
CA PHE A 128 6.77 12.31 13.27
C PHE A 128 7.97 11.39 13.63
N GLY A 129 8.70 11.74 14.70
CA GLY A 129 9.67 10.91 15.43
C GLY A 129 10.53 9.94 14.61
N GLY A 130 11.42 10.46 13.74
CA GLY A 130 12.32 9.63 12.93
C GLY A 130 11.72 9.10 11.63
N ALA A 131 10.57 9.63 11.20
CA ALA A 131 9.92 9.35 9.91
C ALA A 131 10.90 9.37 8.72
N ALA A 132 11.79 10.36 8.64
CA ALA A 132 12.75 10.47 7.54
C ALA A 132 13.70 9.27 7.46
N SER A 133 14.31 8.85 8.58
CA SER A 133 15.23 7.71 8.62
C SER A 133 14.51 6.38 8.33
N VAL A 134 13.28 6.20 8.85
CA VAL A 134 12.48 5.01 8.56
C VAL A 134 12.08 4.96 7.09
N TRP A 135 11.65 6.10 6.56
CA TRP A 135 11.30 6.27 5.15
C TRP A 135 12.48 5.98 4.22
N GLU A 136 13.67 6.52 4.51
CA GLU A 136 14.89 6.27 3.73
C GLU A 136 15.24 4.78 3.68
N LEU A 137 15.17 4.09 4.83
CA LEU A 137 15.49 2.67 4.92
C LEU A 137 14.48 1.80 4.14
N ILE A 138 13.19 2.12 4.22
CA ILE A 138 12.14 1.45 3.45
C ILE A 138 12.37 1.67 1.94
N ALA A 139 12.66 2.91 1.53
CA ALA A 139 12.92 3.22 0.13
C ALA A 139 14.14 2.44 -0.41
N LEU A 140 15.21 2.34 0.41
CA LEU A 140 16.40 1.56 0.08
C LEU A 140 16.06 0.07 -0.13
N TRP A 141 15.33 -0.54 0.81
CA TRP A 141 14.94 -1.95 0.70
C TRP A 141 14.05 -2.21 -0.52
N LEU A 142 13.09 -1.34 -0.81
CA LEU A 142 12.25 -1.48 -2.01
C LEU A 142 13.02 -1.30 -3.32
N ALA A 143 14.12 -0.56 -3.31
CA ALA A 143 14.93 -0.28 -4.50
C ALA A 143 15.97 -1.37 -4.78
N ASP A 144 16.58 -1.93 -3.73
CA ASP A 144 17.76 -2.79 -3.84
C ASP A 144 17.48 -4.29 -3.68
N GLU A 145 16.39 -4.67 -3.02
CA GLU A 145 16.07 -6.09 -2.80
C GLU A 145 15.73 -6.80 -4.12
N GLU A 146 16.29 -8.00 -4.30
CA GLU A 146 16.05 -8.83 -5.49
C GLU A 146 14.56 -9.21 -5.61
N PHE A 147 13.92 -9.48 -4.47
CA PHE A 147 12.50 -9.75 -4.33
C PHE A 147 11.85 -8.64 -3.52
N LEU A 148 10.72 -8.13 -3.98
CA LEU A 148 9.99 -7.11 -3.23
C LEU A 148 9.61 -7.66 -1.84
N PRO A 149 9.98 -6.96 -0.75
CA PRO A 149 9.77 -7.43 0.62
C PRO A 149 8.33 -7.16 1.10
N PHE A 150 7.35 -7.58 0.30
CA PHE A 150 5.93 -7.50 0.61
C PHE A 150 5.48 -8.73 1.40
N ASP A 151 4.75 -8.50 2.50
CA ASP A 151 4.24 -9.58 3.35
C ASP A 151 2.93 -10.17 2.81
N TYR A 152 3.06 -11.06 1.84
CA TYR A 152 1.97 -11.97 1.46
C TYR A 152 2.32 -13.38 1.92
N LEU A 153 1.56 -13.95 2.86
CA LEU A 153 1.79 -15.31 3.38
C LEU A 153 1.87 -16.38 2.29
N SER A 154 1.05 -16.28 1.24
CA SER A 154 1.09 -17.19 0.10
C SER A 154 2.42 -17.12 -0.65
N TYR A 155 2.99 -15.93 -0.75
CA TYR A 155 4.25 -15.67 -1.41
C TYR A 155 5.44 -16.15 -0.57
N ALA A 156 5.45 -15.84 0.73
CA ALA A 156 6.48 -16.32 1.65
C ALA A 156 6.62 -17.85 1.57
N LYS A 157 5.50 -18.57 1.54
CA LYS A 157 5.48 -20.02 1.38
C LYS A 157 6.01 -20.49 0.01
N GLU A 158 5.63 -19.84 -1.08
CA GLU A 158 6.12 -20.18 -2.43
C GLU A 158 7.65 -19.99 -2.52
N LEU A 159 8.19 -18.89 -1.96
CA LEU A 159 9.63 -18.68 -1.90
C LEU A 159 10.37 -19.73 -1.08
N GLU A 160 9.85 -20.11 0.10
CA GLU A 160 10.44 -21.16 0.93
C GLU A 160 10.51 -22.50 0.18
N GLU A 161 9.46 -22.85 -0.56
CA GLU A 161 9.40 -24.06 -1.39
C GLU A 161 10.43 -24.02 -2.54
N ILE A 162 10.58 -22.87 -3.21
CA ILE A 162 11.56 -22.68 -4.29
C ILE A 162 12.99 -22.71 -3.73
N GLU A 163 13.24 -22.06 -2.58
CA GLU A 163 14.55 -22.06 -1.93
C GLU A 163 14.96 -23.47 -1.47
N ALA A 164 14.00 -24.26 -0.97
CA ALA A 164 14.23 -25.66 -0.61
C ALA A 164 14.52 -26.57 -1.82
N SER A 165 14.25 -26.11 -3.05
CA SER A 165 14.45 -26.91 -4.26
C SER A 165 15.93 -26.96 -4.69
N LYS A 166 16.34 -28.09 -5.28
CA LYS A 166 17.68 -28.27 -5.87
C LYS A 166 17.79 -27.44 -7.17
N GLY A 167 18.07 -26.15 -7.05
CA GLY A 167 18.16 -25.25 -8.20
C GLY A 167 18.01 -23.77 -7.90
N TRP A 168 17.76 -23.39 -6.64
CA TRP A 168 17.59 -22.00 -6.20
C TRP A 168 18.64 -21.03 -6.75
N THR A 169 19.92 -21.38 -6.67
CA THR A 169 21.03 -20.53 -7.15
C THR A 169 21.03 -20.32 -8.66
N THR A 170 20.51 -21.28 -9.43
CA THR A 170 20.30 -21.15 -10.88
C THR A 170 19.03 -20.38 -11.18
N TRP A 171 17.97 -20.62 -10.41
CA TRP A 171 16.68 -19.98 -10.56
C TRP A 171 16.75 -18.47 -10.26
N LYS A 172 17.44 -18.05 -9.19
CA LYS A 172 17.65 -16.62 -8.87
C LYS A 172 18.39 -15.86 -9.96
N LYS A 173 19.32 -16.52 -10.66
CA LYS A 173 20.04 -15.91 -11.78
C LYS A 173 19.17 -15.68 -13.01
N ASP A 174 17.97 -16.27 -13.04
CA ASP A 174 17.00 -16.04 -14.10
C ASP A 174 16.18 -14.77 -13.80
N HIS A 175 16.69 -13.65 -14.32
CA HIS A 175 16.06 -12.33 -14.12
C HIS A 175 14.60 -12.27 -14.58
N LEU A 176 14.17 -13.12 -15.52
CA LEU A 176 12.78 -13.13 -15.97
C LEU A 176 11.85 -13.73 -14.91
N LYS A 177 12.31 -14.75 -14.17
CA LYS A 177 11.52 -15.37 -13.09
C LYS A 177 11.40 -14.46 -11.86
N VAL A 178 12.50 -13.80 -11.51
CA VAL A 178 12.50 -12.77 -10.48
C VAL A 178 11.54 -11.64 -10.85
N ARG A 179 11.59 -11.20 -12.12
CA ARG A 179 10.70 -10.15 -12.62
C ARG A 179 9.23 -10.56 -12.59
N GLU A 180 8.91 -11.77 -13.05
CA GLU A 180 7.54 -12.31 -13.06
C GLU A 180 6.93 -12.28 -11.65
N ILE A 181 7.71 -12.70 -10.65
CA ILE A 181 7.26 -12.67 -9.25
C ILE A 181 7.06 -11.25 -8.74
N ASN A 182 8.02 -10.35 -8.99
CA ASN A 182 7.88 -8.96 -8.56
C ASN A 182 6.67 -8.29 -9.23
N ASP A 183 6.39 -8.60 -10.50
CA ASP A 183 5.20 -8.11 -11.19
C ASP A 183 3.91 -8.64 -10.52
N ARG A 184 3.85 -9.91 -10.12
CA ARG A 184 2.70 -10.45 -9.35
C ARG A 184 2.49 -9.72 -8.02
N LEU A 185 3.56 -9.46 -7.28
CA LEU A 185 3.51 -8.72 -6.02
C LEU A 185 3.04 -7.28 -6.21
N MET A 186 3.52 -6.60 -7.25
CA MET A 186 3.07 -5.25 -7.61
C MET A 186 1.59 -5.21 -7.99
N MET A 187 1.09 -6.25 -8.68
CA MET A 187 -0.28 -6.30 -9.19
C MET A 187 -1.31 -6.74 -8.15
N ALA A 188 -0.88 -7.35 -7.04
CA ALA A 188 -1.78 -7.85 -6.00
C ALA A 188 -2.70 -6.76 -5.42
N GLU A 189 -2.15 -5.60 -5.08
CA GLU A 189 -2.93 -4.46 -4.56
C GLU A 189 -3.85 -3.86 -5.63
N ARG A 190 -3.36 -3.78 -6.87
CA ARG A 190 -4.11 -3.26 -8.01
C ARG A 190 -5.35 -4.09 -8.31
N ALA A 191 -5.30 -5.40 -8.04
CA ALA A 191 -6.43 -6.31 -8.22
C ALA A 191 -7.62 -6.00 -7.29
N PHE A 192 -7.44 -5.21 -6.24
CA PHE A 192 -8.51 -4.72 -5.37
C PHE A 192 -9.27 -3.51 -5.94
N THR A 193 -8.86 -2.99 -7.09
CA THR A 193 -9.52 -1.88 -7.75
C THR A 193 -10.59 -2.35 -8.74
N ASP A 194 -11.71 -1.63 -8.80
CA ASP A 194 -12.75 -1.85 -9.78
C ASP A 194 -12.97 -0.59 -10.63
N ARG A 195 -13.11 -0.78 -11.94
CA ARG A 195 -13.18 0.34 -12.91
C ARG A 195 -14.36 1.27 -12.65
N ASP A 196 -15.47 0.73 -12.15
CA ASP A 196 -16.69 1.51 -11.91
C ASP A 196 -16.62 2.27 -10.56
N GLY A 197 -15.68 1.88 -9.70
CA GLY A 197 -15.44 2.47 -8.39
C GLY A 197 -16.58 2.29 -7.38
N LEU A 198 -16.50 3.00 -6.28
CA LEU A 198 -17.51 2.97 -5.22
C LEU A 198 -18.78 3.69 -5.68
N PHE A 199 -19.95 3.19 -5.26
CA PHE A 199 -21.22 3.75 -5.71
C PHE A 199 -21.37 5.21 -5.25
N GLY A 200 -21.52 6.13 -6.19
CA GLY A 200 -21.61 7.57 -5.94
C GLY A 200 -20.27 8.24 -5.64
N MET A 201 -19.17 7.49 -5.73
CA MET A 201 -17.79 7.92 -5.51
C MET A 201 -16.88 7.23 -6.54
N SER A 202 -17.21 7.33 -7.83
CA SER A 202 -16.57 6.55 -8.91
C SER A 202 -15.06 6.79 -9.07
N TRP A 203 -14.55 7.88 -8.49
CA TRP A 203 -13.12 8.15 -8.46
C TRP A 203 -12.36 7.21 -7.50
N TYR A 204 -12.99 6.77 -6.41
CA TYR A 204 -12.43 5.79 -5.48
C TYR A 204 -12.71 4.39 -6.01
N LYS A 205 -11.65 3.69 -6.41
CA LYS A 205 -11.75 2.38 -7.08
C LYS A 205 -11.44 1.21 -6.17
N HIS A 206 -10.72 1.45 -5.09
CA HIS A 206 -10.30 0.43 -4.16
C HIS A 206 -11.48 -0.08 -3.31
N LEU A 207 -11.76 -1.39 -3.35
CA LEU A 207 -12.98 -1.96 -2.76
C LEU A 207 -12.80 -2.53 -1.33
N ILE A 208 -11.57 -2.86 -0.92
CA ILE A 208 -11.34 -3.54 0.39
C ILE A 208 -11.28 -2.55 1.55
N TYR A 209 -10.67 -1.40 1.33
CA TYR A 209 -10.61 -0.31 2.29
C TYR A 209 -10.56 1.03 1.56
N GLY A 210 -11.25 2.02 2.11
CA GLY A 210 -11.42 3.32 1.46
C GLY A 210 -12.28 4.25 2.31
N PRO A 211 -12.61 5.44 1.79
CA PRO A 211 -13.40 6.39 2.53
C PRO A 211 -14.85 5.91 2.60
N SER A 212 -15.53 6.27 3.69
CA SER A 212 -16.99 6.16 3.75
C SER A 212 -17.61 7.49 3.34
N LYS A 213 -18.80 7.47 2.71
CA LYS A 213 -19.56 8.68 2.35
C LYS A 213 -19.78 9.68 3.48
N HIS A 214 -19.66 9.22 4.72
CA HIS A 214 -19.91 10.02 5.91
C HIS A 214 -18.63 10.43 6.64
N ASN A 215 -17.46 9.95 6.19
CA ASN A 215 -16.15 10.27 6.76
C ASN A 215 -15.03 9.98 5.74
N ASP A 216 -14.62 11.01 5.01
CA ASP A 216 -13.56 10.91 4.01
C ASP A 216 -12.14 10.85 4.61
N TYR A 217 -12.00 11.11 5.92
CA TYR A 217 -10.72 10.98 6.65
C TYR A 217 -10.56 9.59 7.29
N GLY A 218 -11.65 8.85 7.46
CA GLY A 218 -11.64 7.52 8.05
C GLY A 218 -11.27 6.44 7.04
N SER A 219 -10.68 5.36 7.53
CA SER A 219 -10.56 4.12 6.77
C SER A 219 -11.69 3.17 7.15
N GLN A 220 -12.57 2.89 6.19
CA GLN A 220 -13.64 1.92 6.35
C GLN A 220 -13.27 0.65 5.58
N SER A 221 -13.32 -0.51 6.24
CA SER A 221 -13.24 -1.81 5.56
C SER A 221 -14.54 -2.06 4.78
N PHE A 222 -14.41 -2.51 3.54
CA PHE A 222 -15.49 -2.81 2.61
C PHE A 222 -16.52 -1.66 2.51
N PRO A 223 -16.09 -0.45 2.11
CA PRO A 223 -16.94 0.75 2.13
C PRO A 223 -18.21 0.60 1.29
N GLY A 224 -18.16 -0.13 0.16
CA GLY A 224 -19.33 -0.42 -0.66
C GLY A 224 -20.41 -1.21 0.08
N ILE A 225 -20.01 -2.27 0.78
CA ILE A 225 -20.93 -3.09 1.60
C ILE A 225 -21.47 -2.29 2.77
N ASP A 226 -20.62 -1.56 3.49
CA ASP A 226 -21.02 -0.76 4.66
C ASP A 226 -22.08 0.29 4.26
N ASP A 227 -21.83 1.04 3.19
CA ASP A 227 -22.79 2.02 2.65
C ASP A 227 -24.10 1.36 2.19
N ALA A 228 -24.02 0.21 1.51
CA ALA A 228 -25.20 -0.53 1.06
C ALA A 228 -26.05 -1.04 2.24
N VAL A 229 -25.42 -1.53 3.31
CA VAL A 229 -26.11 -1.99 4.52
C VAL A 229 -26.76 -0.84 5.25
N LYS A 230 -26.08 0.30 5.40
CA LYS A 230 -26.64 1.53 6.00
C LYS A 230 -27.88 2.00 5.22
N LEU A 231 -27.80 2.00 3.89
CA LEU A 231 -28.93 2.35 3.04
C LEU A 231 -30.09 1.37 3.19
N ALA A 232 -29.83 0.05 3.19
CA ALA A 232 -30.87 -0.96 3.31
C ALA A 232 -31.61 -0.90 4.66
N LYS A 233 -30.86 -0.65 5.75
CA LYS A 233 -31.43 -0.42 7.08
C LYS A 233 -32.31 0.82 7.15
N THR A 234 -32.01 1.86 6.37
CA THR A 234 -32.76 3.12 6.35
C THR A 234 -34.03 3.02 5.50
N LEU A 235 -33.97 2.33 4.35
CA LEU A 235 -35.10 2.24 3.42
C LEU A 235 -36.13 1.16 3.78
N HIS A 236 -35.76 0.19 4.63
CA HIS A 236 -36.64 -0.90 5.09
C HIS A 236 -37.34 -1.69 3.96
N ASN A 237 -36.72 -1.80 2.78
CA ASN A 237 -37.29 -2.52 1.63
C ASN A 237 -36.41 -3.71 1.19
N ALA A 238 -37.03 -4.73 0.59
CA ALA A 238 -36.32 -5.94 0.14
C ALA A 238 -35.37 -5.65 -1.03
N GLU A 239 -35.71 -4.69 -1.89
CA GLU A 239 -34.93 -4.34 -3.08
C GLU A 239 -33.55 -3.79 -2.74
N SER A 240 -33.43 -3.01 -1.67
CA SER A 240 -32.14 -2.47 -1.19
C SER A 240 -31.15 -3.56 -0.76
N TRP A 241 -31.62 -4.73 -0.35
CA TRP A 241 -30.76 -5.86 -0.02
C TRP A 241 -30.12 -6.52 -1.25
N HIS A 242 -30.72 -6.39 -2.44
CA HIS A 242 -30.05 -6.81 -3.68
C HIS A 242 -28.77 -6.01 -3.92
N ARG A 243 -28.74 -4.74 -3.50
CA ARG A 243 -27.53 -3.93 -3.59
C ARG A 243 -26.45 -4.41 -2.64
N VAL A 244 -26.81 -4.81 -1.42
CA VAL A 244 -25.85 -5.44 -0.48
C VAL A 244 -25.26 -6.71 -1.09
N GLN A 245 -26.10 -7.58 -1.68
CA GLN A 245 -25.65 -8.79 -2.37
C GLN A 245 -24.71 -8.47 -3.53
N HIS A 246 -25.00 -7.41 -4.30
CA HIS A 246 -24.17 -6.97 -5.40
C HIS A 246 -22.78 -6.50 -4.92
N GLU A 247 -22.71 -5.67 -3.87
CA GLU A 247 -21.40 -5.23 -3.33
C GLU A 247 -20.60 -6.40 -2.72
N VAL A 248 -21.26 -7.34 -2.03
CA VAL A 248 -20.59 -8.58 -1.56
C VAL A 248 -20.02 -9.38 -2.72
N TRP A 249 -20.74 -9.49 -3.83
CA TRP A 249 -20.25 -10.17 -5.02
C TRP A 249 -19.01 -9.45 -5.60
N ARG A 250 -19.03 -8.11 -5.70
CA ARG A 250 -17.88 -7.32 -6.19
C ARG A 250 -16.64 -7.52 -5.33
N ASP A 251 -16.79 -7.45 -4.01
CA ASP A 251 -15.68 -7.64 -3.06
C ASP A 251 -15.13 -9.07 -3.15
N SER A 252 -16.00 -10.08 -3.24
CA SER A 252 -15.57 -11.47 -3.44
C SER A 252 -14.80 -11.67 -4.75
N ARG A 253 -15.19 -10.94 -5.81
CA ARG A 253 -14.55 -11.01 -7.13
C ARG A 253 -13.13 -10.46 -7.04
N VAL A 254 -12.95 -9.28 -6.46
CA VAL A 254 -11.62 -8.66 -6.36
C VAL A 254 -10.68 -9.42 -5.43
N ILE A 255 -11.19 -9.99 -4.32
CA ILE A 255 -10.40 -10.88 -3.45
C ILE A 255 -9.93 -12.11 -4.23
N ARG A 256 -10.82 -12.71 -5.01
CA ARG A 256 -10.46 -13.83 -5.87
C ARG A 256 -9.44 -13.43 -6.95
N GLN A 257 -9.59 -12.25 -7.55
CA GLN A 257 -8.64 -11.75 -8.55
C GLN A 257 -7.25 -11.53 -7.95
N ALA A 258 -7.15 -10.87 -6.78
CA ALA A 258 -5.88 -10.68 -6.08
C ALA A 258 -5.21 -12.03 -5.74
N SER A 259 -5.99 -13.01 -5.28
CA SER A 259 -5.49 -14.36 -5.04
C SER A 259 -4.95 -15.02 -6.31
N LEU A 260 -5.66 -14.91 -7.44
CA LEU A 260 -5.23 -15.49 -8.71
C LEU A 260 -3.97 -14.82 -9.27
N VAL A 261 -3.83 -13.49 -9.12
CA VAL A 261 -2.60 -12.74 -9.45
C VAL A 261 -1.44 -13.25 -8.60
N LEU A 262 -1.65 -13.37 -7.28
CA LEU A 262 -0.65 -13.91 -6.37
C LEU A 262 -0.29 -15.37 -6.62
N PHE A 263 -1.07 -16.14 -7.39
CA PHE A 263 -0.74 -17.51 -7.83
C PHE A 263 -0.24 -17.59 -9.28
N GLY A 264 -0.08 -16.45 -9.98
CA GLY A 264 0.38 -16.41 -11.37
C GLY A 264 -0.66 -16.96 -12.37
N GLN A 265 -1.93 -17.03 -11.99
CA GLN A 265 -3.03 -17.54 -12.83
C GLN A 265 -3.76 -16.42 -13.59
N LEU A 266 -3.45 -15.17 -13.27
CA LEU A 266 -3.86 -13.97 -13.98
C LEU A 266 -2.61 -13.10 -14.14
N THR A 267 -2.21 -12.85 -15.39
CA THR A 267 -1.19 -11.87 -15.76
C THR A 267 -1.79 -10.80 -16.66
#